data_AF-A0AA35RSI8-F1
#
_entry.id   AF-A0AA35RSI8-F1
#
_cell.length_a   1.000
_cell.length_b   1.000
_cell.length_c   1.000
_cell.angle_alpha   90.00
_cell.angle_beta   90.00
_cell.angle_gamma   90.00
#
_symmetry.space_group_name_H-M   'P 1'
#
loop_
_entity.id
_entity.type
_entity.pdbx_description
1 polymer ?
#
loop_
_entity_poly.entity_id
_entity_poly.type
_entity_poly.pdbx_seq_one_letter_code
_entity_poly.pdbx_strand_id
1 'polypeptide(L)'
;MDILIGAHRRGVAVRVITDRDQMSINPSPVEKLRRNGIQVRRNNDSYLMHHKFAVVDGRCLVNGSLNWTQQAVHGNQENIVISTNSDIVGPFLDQFEVLWERFHPQNYCPTDLT
;
A
#
# COMPACT_ATOMS: atom_id res chain seq x y z
N MET A 1 8.88 6.92 -2.95
CA MET A 1 8.47 6.18 -4.17
C MET A 1 9.64 5.56 -4.93
N ASP A 2 10.73 6.27 -5.19
CA ASP A 2 11.85 5.75 -6.00
C ASP A 2 12.50 4.48 -5.44
N ILE A 3 12.50 4.30 -4.11
CA ILE A 3 12.99 3.08 -3.46
C ILE A 3 12.17 1.85 -3.89
N LEU A 4 10.84 1.96 -3.97
CA LEU A 4 9.96 0.87 -4.43
C LEU A 4 10.18 0.55 -5.90
N ILE A 5 10.34 1.59 -6.74
CA ILE A 5 10.66 1.44 -8.17
C ILE A 5 12.01 0.77 -8.35
N GLY A 6 13.02 1.18 -7.57
CA GLY A 6 14.34 0.55 -7.57
C GLY A 6 14.28 -0.93 -7.16
N ALA A 7 13.49 -1.28 -6.13
CA ALA A 7 13.29 -2.67 -5.74
C ALA A 7 12.63 -3.48 -6.86
N HIS A 8 11.57 -2.96 -7.47
CA HIS A 8 10.91 -3.61 -8.60
C HIS A 8 11.85 -3.84 -9.79
N ARG A 9 12.69 -2.85 -10.12
CA ARG A 9 13.72 -2.98 -11.18
C ARG A 9 14.79 -4.03 -10.87
N ARG A 10 15.01 -4.35 -9.59
CA ARG A 10 15.88 -5.47 -9.17
C ARG A 10 15.18 -6.83 -9.17
N GLY A 11 13.92 -6.90 -9.62
CA GLY A 11 13.13 -8.14 -9.68
C GLY A 11 12.36 -8.46 -8.39
N VAL A 12 12.34 -7.54 -7.41
CA VAL A 12 11.51 -7.73 -6.21
C VAL A 12 10.03 -7.56 -6.57
N ALA A 13 9.19 -8.51 -6.17
CA ALA A 13 7.74 -8.38 -6.30
C ALA A 13 7.23 -7.26 -5.37
N VAL A 14 6.72 -6.18 -5.95
CA VAL A 14 6.15 -5.05 -5.20
C VAL A 14 4.67 -4.92 -5.56
N ARG A 15 3.82 -4.95 -4.54
CA ARG A 15 2.37 -4.80 -4.64
C ARG A 15 1.93 -3.70 -3.68
N VAL A 16 1.04 -2.82 -4.12
CA VAL A 16 0.57 -1.68 -3.32
C VAL A 16 -0.95 -1.61 -3.34
N ILE A 17 -1.55 -1.50 -2.16
CA ILE A 17 -2.97 -1.14 -2.03
C ILE A 17 -3.04 0.31 -1.56
N THR A 18 -3.93 1.10 -2.13
CA THR A 18 -4.16 2.48 -1.72
C THR A 18 -5.63 2.84 -1.67
N ASP A 19 -5.90 4.00 -1.08
CA ASP A 19 -7.23 4.60 -1.06
C ASP A 19 -7.51 5.41 -2.34
N ARG A 20 -8.79 5.60 -2.67
CA ARG A 20 -9.25 6.41 -3.81
C ARG A 20 -8.60 7.79 -3.81
N ASP A 21 -8.59 8.45 -2.66
CA ASP A 21 -8.21 9.86 -2.55
C ASP A 21 -6.70 10.08 -2.77
N GLN A 22 -5.89 9.06 -2.49
CA GLN A 22 -4.44 9.12 -2.72
C GLN A 22 -4.10 9.11 -4.22
N MET A 23 -4.99 8.60 -5.07
CA MET A 23 -4.83 8.70 -6.52
C MET A 23 -5.17 10.08 -7.06
N SER A 24 -5.98 10.86 -6.36
CA SER A 24 -6.42 12.21 -6.77
C SER A 24 -5.39 13.31 -6.49
N ILE A 25 -4.34 13.01 -5.71
CA ILE A 25 -3.23 13.94 -5.43
C ILE A 25 -2.46 14.20 -6.74
N ASN A 26 -2.08 15.45 -7.02
CA ASN A 26 -1.29 15.82 -8.20
C ASN A 26 0.07 16.45 -7.81
N PRO A 27 1.21 15.90 -8.28
CA PRO A 27 1.35 14.64 -9.00
C PRO A 27 1.06 13.43 -8.10
N SER A 28 0.35 12.43 -8.62
CA SER A 28 0.01 11.24 -7.82
C SER A 28 1.25 10.37 -7.62
N PRO A 29 1.71 10.20 -6.36
CA PRO A 29 2.85 9.35 -6.09
C PRO A 29 2.57 7.88 -6.44
N VAL A 30 1.31 7.47 -6.36
CA VAL A 30 0.84 6.11 -6.67
C VAL A 30 0.83 5.88 -8.18
N GLU A 31 0.39 6.85 -8.97
CA GLU A 31 0.42 6.76 -10.43
C GLU A 31 1.86 6.63 -10.96
N LYS A 32 2.83 7.28 -10.30
CA LYS A 32 4.25 7.09 -10.60
C LYS A 32 4.68 5.63 -10.44
N LEU A 33 4.16 4.91 -9.44
CA LEU A 33 4.43 3.47 -9.27
C LEU A 33 3.80 2.65 -10.40
N ARG A 34 2.51 2.88 -10.72
CA ARG A 34 1.81 2.17 -11.81
C ARG A 34 2.53 2.31 -13.14
N ARG A 35 2.94 3.54 -13.49
CA ARG A 35 3.69 3.83 -14.73
C ARG A 35 5.06 3.14 -14.80
N ASN A 36 5.61 2.74 -13.65
CA ASN A 36 6.88 2.00 -13.56
C ASN A 36 6.67 0.48 -13.43
N GLY A 37 5.47 -0.04 -13.73
CA GLY A 37 5.18 -1.48 -13.76
C GLY A 37 4.83 -2.11 -12.41
N ILE A 38 4.78 -1.32 -11.33
CA ILE A 38 4.38 -1.82 -10.02
C ILE A 38 2.86 -2.05 -10.01
N GLN A 39 2.45 -3.21 -9.51
CA GLN A 39 1.04 -3.54 -9.36
C GLN A 39 0.44 -2.70 -8.23
N VAL A 40 -0.61 -1.95 -8.57
CA VAL A 40 -1.37 -1.15 -7.61
C VAL A 40 -2.84 -1.51 -7.70
N ARG A 41 -3.45 -1.80 -6.55
CA ARG A 41 -4.90 -1.93 -6.39
C ARG A 41 -5.42 -0.75 -5.55
N ARG A 42 -6.64 -0.30 -5.84
CA ARG A 42 -7.27 0.85 -5.20
C ARG A 42 -8.59 0.42 -4.61
N ASN A 43 -8.87 0.88 -3.40
CA ASN A 43 -10.20 0.79 -2.84
C ASN A 43 -11.15 1.78 -3.54
N ASN A 44 -12.25 1.28 -4.12
CA ASN A 44 -13.31 2.11 -4.69
C ASN A 44 -14.54 2.22 -3.78
N ASP A 45 -14.53 1.69 -2.56
CA ASP A 45 -15.66 1.82 -1.65
C ASP A 45 -15.76 3.25 -1.09
N SER A 46 -16.91 3.61 -0.49
CA SER A 46 -17.10 4.89 0.21
C SER A 46 -16.36 4.96 1.55
N TYR A 47 -15.88 3.82 2.05
CA TYR A 47 -15.08 3.70 3.27
C TYR A 47 -13.60 3.77 2.95
N LEU A 48 -12.78 4.32 3.85
CA LEU A 48 -11.35 4.52 3.63
C LEU A 48 -10.53 3.23 3.77
N MET A 49 -9.55 3.05 2.88
CA MET A 49 -8.45 2.09 3.05
C MET A 49 -7.40 2.67 4.02
N HIS A 50 -7.74 2.71 5.31
CA HIS A 50 -6.97 3.48 6.29
C HIS A 50 -5.79 2.73 6.93
N HIS A 51 -5.48 1.52 6.48
CA HIS A 51 -4.30 0.79 6.95
C HIS A 51 -2.99 1.47 6.52
N LYS A 52 -2.00 1.51 7.42
CA LYS A 52 -0.62 1.94 7.12
C LYS A 52 0.37 0.88 7.57
N PHE A 53 0.48 -0.18 6.78
CA PHE A 53 1.48 -1.21 7.03
C PHE A 53 2.18 -1.67 5.75
N ALA A 54 3.31 -2.33 5.93
CA ALA A 54 4.04 -3.03 4.89
C ALA A 54 4.54 -4.37 5.45
N VAL A 55 4.48 -5.42 4.62
CA VAL A 55 5.11 -6.72 4.90
C VAL A 55 6.24 -6.93 3.90
N VAL A 56 7.45 -7.20 4.40
CA VAL A 56 8.64 -7.45 3.59
C VAL A 56 9.02 -8.93 3.73
N ASP A 57 9.17 -9.59 2.57
CA ASP A 57 9.51 -11.01 2.43
C ASP A 57 8.63 -11.99 3.25
N GLY A 58 7.43 -11.58 3.64
CA GLY A 58 6.57 -12.36 4.56
C GLY A 58 7.15 -12.55 5.96
N ARG A 59 8.16 -11.76 6.35
CA ARG A 59 8.95 -11.98 7.59
C ARG A 59 9.10 -10.74 8.46
N CYS A 60 8.92 -9.54 7.90
CA CYS A 60 9.04 -8.29 8.62
C CYS A 60 7.79 -7.45 8.39
N LEU A 61 7.12 -7.09 9.48
CA LEU A 61 6.00 -6.16 9.50
C LEU A 61 6.49 -4.78 9.92
N VAL A 62 6.10 -3.76 9.16
CA VAL A 62 6.13 -2.35 9.57
C VAL A 62 4.68 -1.90 9.67
N ASN A 63 4.23 -1.46 10.84
CA ASN A 63 2.84 -1.02 11.07
C ASN A 63 2.78 0.15 12.05
N GLY A 64 1.74 0.98 11.97
CA GLY A 64 1.53 2.06 12.93
C GLY A 64 0.46 3.06 12.49
N SER A 65 0.50 4.25 13.10
CA SER A 65 -0.36 5.37 12.72
C SER A 65 0.17 6.14 11.50
N LEU A 66 1.47 6.01 11.24
CA LEU A 66 2.20 6.83 10.27
C LEU A 66 1.66 6.69 8.84
N ASN A 67 1.14 7.79 8.30
CA ASN A 67 0.97 7.93 6.86
C ASN A 67 2.34 8.15 6.19
N TRP A 68 2.56 7.62 4.98
CA TRP A 68 3.85 7.67 4.29
C TRP A 68 4.10 9.04 3.63
N THR A 69 4.05 10.13 4.42
CA THR A 69 4.19 11.52 3.98
C THR A 69 5.27 12.26 4.79
N GLN A 70 5.82 13.32 4.22
CA GLN A 70 6.84 14.12 4.90
C GLN A 70 6.32 14.77 6.19
N GLN A 71 5.05 15.19 6.20
CA GLN A 71 4.39 15.77 7.36
C GLN A 71 4.29 14.76 8.51
N ALA A 72 3.86 13.53 8.21
CA ALA A 72 3.77 12.48 9.23
C ALA A 72 5.14 12.12 9.82
N VAL A 73 6.18 12.08 8.98
CA VAL A 73 7.54 11.72 9.41
C VAL A 73 8.20 12.81 10.27
N HIS A 74 7.99 14.10 9.96
CA HIS A 74 8.76 15.19 10.59
C HIS A 74 7.95 16.11 11.50
N GLY A 75 6.63 16.15 11.36
CA GLY A 75 5.78 17.16 12.00
C GLY A 75 4.65 16.60 12.87
N ASN A 76 4.19 15.38 12.62
CA ASN A 76 3.15 14.76 13.42
C ASN A 76 3.72 13.90 14.55
N GLN A 77 2.90 13.68 15.57
CA GLN A 77 3.14 12.65 16.57
C GLN A 77 2.58 11.33 16.02
N GLU A 78 3.48 10.43 15.62
CA GLU A 78 3.14 9.14 15.01
C GLU A 78 3.86 8.01 15.76
N ASN A 79 3.36 6.80 15.63
CA ASN A 79 4.06 5.60 16.09
C ASN A 79 4.36 4.65 14.91
N ILE A 80 5.45 3.90 15.05
CA ILE A 80 5.79 2.77 14.20
C ILE A 80 6.19 1.60 15.10
N VAL A 81 5.69 0.41 14.76
CA VAL A 81 6.14 -0.87 15.29
C VAL A 81 6.73 -1.66 14.13
N ILE A 82 7.96 -2.14 14.33
CA ILE A 82 8.62 -3.07 13.42
C ILE A 82 8.74 -4.40 14.14
N SER A 83 8.24 -5.48 13.54
CA SER A 83 8.22 -6.80 14.15
C SER A 83 8.59 -7.89 13.16
N THR A 84 9.37 -8.86 13.63
CA THR A 84 9.66 -10.12 12.93
C THR A 84 9.02 -11.32 13.62
N ASN A 85 8.15 -11.08 14.60
CA ASN A 85 7.40 -12.16 15.24
C ASN A 85 6.35 -12.69 14.26
N SER A 86 6.49 -13.95 13.85
CA SER A 86 5.61 -14.62 12.89
C SER A 86 4.14 -14.59 13.30
N ASP A 87 3.85 -14.63 14.60
CA ASP A 87 2.48 -14.63 15.12
C ASP A 87 1.75 -13.30 14.85
N ILE A 88 2.52 -12.23 14.60
CA ILE A 88 2.01 -10.91 14.24
C ILE A 88 2.12 -10.71 12.73
N VAL A 89 3.23 -11.14 12.10
CA VAL A 89 3.45 -10.95 10.66
C VAL A 89 2.42 -11.70 9.81
N GLY A 90 2.13 -12.96 10.15
CA GLY A 90 1.21 -13.83 9.40
C GLY A 90 -0.17 -13.19 9.17
N PRO A 91 -0.90 -12.79 10.23
CA PRO A 91 -2.21 -12.17 10.08
C PRO A 91 -2.23 -10.90 9.23
N PHE A 92 -1.17 -10.08 9.26
CA PHE A 92 -1.09 -8.88 8.40
C PHE A 92 -0.84 -9.24 6.93
N LEU A 93 -0.04 -10.28 6.67
CA LEU A 93 0.14 -10.80 5.31
C LEU A 93 -1.18 -11.38 4.79
N ASP A 94 -1.87 -12.20 5.57
CA ASP A 94 -3.17 -12.77 5.20
C ASP A 94 -4.18 -11.66 4.89
N GLN A 95 -4.28 -10.65 5.76
CA GLN A 95 -5.17 -9.51 5.54
C GLN A 95 -4.78 -8.72 4.28
N PHE A 96 -3.49 -8.60 3.97
CA PHE A 96 -3.04 -8.00 2.72
C PHE A 96 -3.55 -8.79 1.51
N GLU A 97 -3.45 -10.12 1.52
CA GLU A 97 -3.95 -10.97 0.42
C GLU A 97 -5.47 -10.90 0.28
N VAL A 98 -6.22 -10.89 1.39
CA VAL A 98 -7.68 -10.70 1.36
C VAL A 98 -8.05 -9.37 0.71
N LEU A 99 -7.39 -8.28 1.11
CA LEU A 99 -7.63 -6.95 0.53
C LEU A 99 -7.16 -6.87 -0.92
N TRP A 100 -6.04 -7.54 -1.25
CA TRP A 100 -5.54 -7.63 -2.60
C TRP A 100 -6.64 -8.19 -3.48
N GLU A 101 -7.14 -9.39 -3.20
CA GLU A 101 -8.19 -10.03 -3.98
C GLU A 101 -9.51 -9.28 -3.98
N ARG A 102 -9.92 -8.70 -2.84
CA ARG A 102 -11.11 -7.84 -2.78
C ARG A 102 -11.03 -6.68 -3.78
N PHE A 103 -9.87 -6.03 -3.86
CA PHE A 103 -9.65 -4.86 -4.72
C PHE A 103 -9.12 -5.23 -6.12
N HIS A 104 -9.32 -6.48 -6.55
CA HIS A 104 -9.00 -6.90 -7.91
C HIS A 104 -9.76 -6.01 -8.92
N PRO A 105 -9.12 -5.47 -9.98
CA PRO A 105 -9.78 -4.58 -10.92
C PRO A 105 -11.06 -5.13 -11.57
N GLN A 106 -11.13 -6.44 -11.75
CA GLN A 106 -12.32 -7.12 -12.32
C GLN A 106 -13.54 -7.11 -11.39
N ASN A 107 -13.35 -6.86 -10.09
CA ASN A 107 -14.45 -6.76 -9.14
C ASN A 107 -15.17 -5.40 -9.21
N TYR A 108 -14.68 -4.48 -10.05
CA TYR A 108 -15.28 -3.17 -10.27
C TYR A 108 -15.93 -3.10 -11.64
N CYS A 109 -17.07 -2.41 -11.71
CA CYS A 109 -17.82 -2.26 -12.95
C CYS A 109 -17.04 -1.34 -13.91
N PRO A 110 -17.10 -1.54 -15.25
CA PRO A 110 -16.38 -0.71 -16.22
C PRO A 110 -16.68 0.80 -16.12
N THR A 111 -17.80 1.18 -15.49
CA THR A 111 -18.20 2.57 -15.26
C THR A 111 -17.46 3.25 -14.09
N ASP A 112 -16.72 2.52 -13.26
CA ASP A 112 -16.01 3.05 -12.09
C ASP A 112 -14.54 3.46 -12.39
N LEU A 113 -14.13 3.35 -13.66
CA LEU A 113 -12.77 3.59 -14.13
C LEU A 113 -12.60 4.89 -14.93
N THR A 114 -13.64 5.73 -15.01
CA THR A 114 -13.59 7.08 -15.61
C THR A 114 -13.27 8.16 -14.60
#